data_AF-A0A0K8TYZ5-F1
#
_entry.id   AF-A0A0K8TYZ5-F1
#
_cell.length_a   1.000
_cell.length_b   1.000
_cell.length_c   1.000
_cell.angle_alpha   90.00
_cell.angle_beta   90.00
_cell.angle_gamma   90.00
#
_symmetry.space_group_name_H-M   'P 1'
#
loop_
_entity.id
_entity.type
_entity.pdbx_description
1 polymer ?
#
loop_
_entity_poly.entity_id
_entity_poly.type
_entity_poly.pdbx_seq_one_letter_code
_entity_poly.pdbx_strand_id
1 'polypeptide(L)'
;MIGFLVRASIVVGAAYYSKRLGVWGSPEESEKLYNQLKESVRPHAKELEKKLPFEIPALPETGEARFLAKHYYNEGVKSTFHFIEMLPCYTGQLMHKAKVEFEKFATPPSPSTEK
;
A
#
# COMPACT_ATOMS: atom_id res chain seq x y z
N MET A 1 -12.77 -9.77 19.54
CA MET A 1 -13.11 -10.89 18.64
C MET A 1 -14.08 -10.48 17.52
N ILE A 2 -15.24 -9.88 17.84
CA ILE A 2 -16.25 -9.46 16.83
C ILE A 2 -15.71 -8.46 15.80
N GLY A 3 -15.00 -7.41 16.22
CA GLY A 3 -14.41 -6.44 15.29
C GLY A 3 -13.34 -7.03 14.35
N PHE A 4 -12.65 -8.09 14.79
CA PHE A 4 -11.72 -8.82 13.94
C PHE A 4 -12.47 -9.65 12.89
N LEU A 5 -13.55 -10.34 13.29
CA LEU A 5 -14.39 -11.11 12.36
C LEU A 5 -15.04 -10.23 11.29
N VAL A 6 -15.56 -9.05 11.67
CA VAL A 6 -16.13 -8.09 10.72
C VAL A 6 -15.07 -7.65 9.70
N ARG A 7 -13.89 -7.23 10.16
CA ARG A 7 -12.79 -6.82 9.27
C ARG A 7 -12.31 -7.97 8.39
N ALA A 8 -12.16 -9.18 8.94
CA ALA A 8 -11.79 -10.37 8.20
C ALA A 8 -12.82 -10.69 7.11
N SER A 9 -14.12 -10.60 7.41
CA SER A 9 -15.19 -10.85 6.44
C SER A 9 -15.18 -9.85 5.27
N ILE A 10 -14.89 -8.57 5.54
CA ILE A 10 -14.76 -7.54 4.51
C ILE A 10 -13.57 -7.87 3.60
N VAL A 11 -12.42 -8.21 4.17
CA VAL A 11 -11.22 -8.55 3.41
C VAL A 11 -11.45 -9.80 2.56
N VAL A 12 -12.02 -10.86 3.14
CA VAL A 12 -12.34 -12.10 2.41
C VAL A 12 -13.37 -11.85 1.32
N GLY A 13 -14.41 -11.06 1.59
CA GLY A 13 -15.42 -10.68 0.61
C GLY A 13 -14.81 -9.92 -0.57
N ALA A 14 -13.96 -8.93 -0.29
CA ALA A 14 -13.25 -8.16 -1.31
C ALA A 14 -12.30 -9.05 -2.14
N ALA A 15 -11.56 -9.95 -1.50
CA ALA A 15 -10.68 -10.90 -2.18
C ALA A 15 -11.47 -11.87 -3.08
N TYR A 16 -12.59 -12.40 -2.58
CA TYR A 16 -13.46 -13.30 -3.35
C TYR A 16 -14.09 -12.60 -4.56
N TYR A 17 -14.60 -11.38 -4.36
CA TYR A 17 -15.22 -10.60 -5.41
C TYR A 17 -14.22 -10.17 -6.48
N SER A 18 -13.04 -9.66 -6.08
CA SER A 18 -11.98 -9.30 -7.03
C SER A 18 -11.47 -10.50 -7.82
N LYS A 19 -11.39 -11.69 -7.21
CA LYS A 19 -11.07 -12.93 -7.94
C LYS A 19 -12.14 -13.24 -8.99
N ARG A 20 -13.42 -13.13 -8.65
CA ARG A 20 -14.53 -13.35 -9.60
C ARG A 20 -14.56 -12.37 -10.76
N LEU A 21 -14.09 -11.14 -10.55
CA LEU A 21 -13.97 -10.15 -11.60
C LEU A 21 -12.84 -10.45 -12.59
N GLY A 22 -11.97 -11.41 -12.30
CA GLY A 22 -10.83 -11.74 -13.15
C GLY A 22 -9.57 -10.90 -12.87
N VAL A 23 -9.55 -10.13 -11.78
CA VAL A 23 -8.36 -9.35 -11.36
C VAL A 23 -7.18 -10.27 -11.03
N TRP A 24 -7.48 -11.44 -10.47
CA TRP A 24 -6.52 -12.50 -10.12
C TRP A 24 -6.72 -13.75 -10.98
N GLY A 25 -7.40 -13.60 -12.11
CA GLY A 25 -7.77 -14.67 -13.03
C GLY A 25 -6.64 -15.04 -13.98
N SER A 26 -6.98 -15.74 -15.06
CA SER A 26 -6.03 -15.95 -16.15
C SER A 26 -5.76 -14.63 -16.90
N PRO A 27 -4.63 -14.52 -17.64
CA PRO A 27 -4.33 -13.32 -18.44
C PRO A 27 -5.49 -12.91 -19.36
N GLU A 28 -6.21 -13.88 -19.90
CA GLU A 28 -7.35 -13.68 -20.80
C GLU A 28 -8.56 -13.08 -20.05
N GLU A 29 -8.82 -13.52 -18.82
CA GLU A 29 -9.88 -12.96 -17.97
C GLU A 29 -9.57 -11.52 -17.56
N SER A 30 -8.32 -11.26 -17.18
CA SER A 30 -7.85 -9.90 -16.83
C SER A 30 -7.86 -8.97 -18.04
N GLU A 31 -7.49 -9.45 -19.24
CA GLU A 31 -7.55 -8.67 -20.48
C GLU A 31 -8.99 -8.33 -20.87
N LYS A 32 -9.91 -9.28 -20.73
CA LYS A 32 -11.35 -9.04 -20.95
C LYS A 32 -11.88 -7.97 -19.98
N LEU A 33 -11.55 -8.09 -18.69
CA LEU A 33 -11.92 -7.09 -17.69
C LEU A 33 -11.34 -5.70 -18.04
N TYR A 34 -10.06 -5.64 -18.42
CA TYR A 34 -9.40 -4.40 -18.82
C TYR A 34 -10.09 -3.74 -20.01
N ASN A 35 -10.43 -4.51 -21.05
CA ASN A 35 -11.09 -3.99 -22.24
C ASN A 35 -12.51 -3.47 -21.92
N GLN A 36 -13.28 -4.17 -21.06
CA GLN A 36 -14.58 -3.70 -20.61
C GLN A 36 -14.50 -2.39 -19.81
N LEU A 37 -13.54 -2.30 -18.88
CA LEU A 37 -13.27 -1.07 -18.14
C LEU A 37 -12.87 0.06 -19.07
N LYS A 38 -11.95 -0.19 -20.00
CA LYS A 38 -11.50 0.78 -21.01
C LYS A 38 -12.68 1.30 -21.83
N GLU A 39 -13.56 0.43 -22.30
CA GLU A 39 -14.75 0.84 -23.07
C GLU A 39 -15.72 1.70 -22.24
N SER A 40 -15.94 1.35 -20.97
CA SER A 40 -16.80 2.12 -20.07
C SER A 40 -16.22 3.49 -19.69
N VAL A 41 -14.90 3.59 -19.53
CA VAL A 41 -14.22 4.81 -19.08
C VAL A 41 -13.90 5.74 -20.25
N ARG A 42 -13.68 5.22 -21.46
CA ARG A 42 -13.35 5.99 -22.67
C ARG A 42 -14.29 7.18 -22.96
N PRO A 43 -15.62 7.09 -22.87
CA PRO A 43 -16.48 8.25 -23.11
C PRO A 43 -16.28 9.35 -22.06
N HIS A 44 -16.08 8.98 -20.79
CA HIS A 44 -15.84 9.94 -19.71
C HIS A 44 -14.45 10.55 -19.75
N ALA A 45 -13.43 9.76 -20.12
CA ALA A 45 -12.08 10.24 -20.32
C ALA A 45 -12.02 11.30 -21.43
N LYS A 46 -12.71 11.08 -22.55
CA LYS A 46 -12.82 12.07 -23.65
C LYS A 46 -13.51 13.36 -23.23
N GLU A 47 -14.46 13.31 -22.30
CA GLU A 47 -15.11 14.50 -21.78
C GLU A 47 -14.20 15.29 -20.83
N LEU A 48 -13.39 14.59 -20.02
CA LEU A 48 -12.39 15.19 -19.15
C LEU A 48 -11.23 15.80 -19.94
N GLU A 49 -10.78 15.13 -20.99
CA GLU A 49 -9.73 15.61 -21.90
C GLU A 49 -10.12 16.96 -22.54
N LYS A 50 -11.42 17.17 -22.83
CA LYS A 50 -11.93 18.46 -23.34
C LYS A 50 -11.98 19.58 -22.29
N LYS A 51 -12.01 19.23 -21.00
CA LYS A 51 -12.11 20.19 -19.88
C LYS A 51 -10.75 20.48 -19.25
N LEU A 52 -9.71 19.73 -19.58
CA LEU A 52 -8.37 19.91 -19.04
C LEU A 52 -7.56 20.85 -19.95
N PRO A 53 -6.91 21.89 -19.40
CA PRO A 53 -6.12 22.85 -20.18
C PRO A 53 -4.73 22.34 -20.58
N PHE A 54 -4.47 21.04 -20.44
CA PHE A 54 -3.18 20.41 -20.76
C PHE A 54 -3.40 19.06 -21.46
N GLU A 55 -2.49 18.71 -22.36
CA GLU A 55 -2.51 17.40 -23.03
C GLU A 55 -2.27 16.29 -22.01
N ILE A 56 -3.20 15.34 -21.94
CA ILE A 56 -3.05 14.15 -21.10
C ILE A 56 -1.92 13.32 -21.73
N PRO A 57 -0.83 13.01 -21.01
CA PRO A 57 0.24 12.20 -21.55
C PRO A 57 -0.32 10.85 -22.00
N ALA A 58 0.14 10.36 -23.15
CA ALA A 58 -0.25 9.05 -23.65
C ALA A 58 -0.02 8.01 -22.55
N LEU A 59 -1.06 7.22 -22.25
CA LEU A 59 -0.92 6.11 -21.32
C LEU A 59 0.24 5.23 -21.80
N PRO A 60 1.18 4.84 -20.90
CA PRO A 60 2.33 4.05 -21.27
C PRO A 60 1.86 2.79 -22.01
N GLU A 61 2.56 2.42 -23.08
CA GLU A 61 2.19 1.24 -23.85
C GLU A 61 2.12 0.02 -22.93
N THR A 62 1.27 -0.96 -23.25
CA THR A 62 1.02 -2.13 -22.39
C THR A 62 2.32 -2.85 -21.96
N GLY A 63 3.38 -2.77 -22.77
CA GLY A 63 4.73 -3.23 -22.44
C GLY A 63 5.44 -2.41 -21.34
N GLU A 64 5.34 -1.09 -21.36
CA GLU A 64 5.94 -0.19 -20.37
C GLU A 64 5.21 -0.26 -19.03
N ALA A 65 3.87 -0.32 -19.04
CA ALA A 65 3.08 -0.55 -17.84
C ALA A 65 3.43 -1.89 -17.18
N ARG A 66 3.68 -2.94 -17.98
CA ARG A 66 4.12 -4.25 -17.51
C ARG A 66 5.54 -4.21 -16.92
N PHE A 67 6.43 -3.39 -17.47
CA PHE A 67 7.77 -3.19 -16.91
C PHE A 67 7.69 -2.48 -15.55
N LEU A 68 6.93 -1.40 -15.45
CA LEU A 68 6.71 -0.68 -14.19
C LEU A 68 6.10 -1.58 -13.12
N ALA A 69 5.05 -2.33 -13.47
CA ALA A 69 4.42 -3.28 -12.54
C ALA A 69 5.42 -4.32 -12.02
N LYS A 70 6.26 -4.90 -12.89
CA LYS A 70 7.31 -5.83 -12.49
C LYS A 70 8.37 -5.18 -11.59
N HIS A 71 8.79 -3.97 -11.94
CA HIS A 71 9.82 -3.24 -11.20
C HIS A 71 9.35 -2.92 -9.77
N TYR A 72 8.18 -2.30 -9.63
CA TYR A 72 7.62 -1.96 -8.31
C TYR A 72 7.23 -3.18 -7.49
N TYR A 73 6.77 -4.27 -8.13
CA TYR A 73 6.53 -5.52 -7.42
C TYR A 73 7.82 -6.07 -6.80
N ASN A 74 8.91 -6.10 -7.57
CA ASN A 74 10.20 -6.58 -7.09
C ASN A 74 10.79 -5.70 -5.99
N GLU A 75 10.69 -4.38 -6.11
CA GLU A 75 11.11 -3.48 -5.03
C GLU A 75 10.26 -3.64 -3.78
N GLY A 76 8.93 -3.76 -3.94
CA GLY A 76 8.01 -3.97 -2.82
C GLY A 76 8.30 -5.27 -2.06
N VAL A 77 8.51 -6.37 -2.78
CA VAL A 77 8.87 -7.66 -2.16
C VAL A 77 10.20 -7.53 -1.41
N LYS A 78 11.25 -7.01 -2.06
CA LYS A 78 12.58 -6.84 -1.44
C LYS A 78 12.51 -5.96 -0.19
N SER A 79 11.81 -4.83 -0.27
CA SER A 79 11.66 -3.89 0.86
C SER A 79 10.88 -4.52 2.01
N THR A 80 9.82 -5.30 1.73
CA THR A 80 9.03 -5.96 2.76
C THR A 80 9.85 -7.01 3.52
N PHE A 81 10.58 -7.86 2.81
CA PHE A 81 11.45 -8.85 3.45
C PHE A 81 12.59 -8.20 4.24
N HIS A 82 13.17 -7.11 3.72
CA HIS A 82 14.17 -6.35 4.45
C HIS A 82 13.61 -5.69 5.72
N PHE A 83 12.37 -5.19 5.68
CA PHE A 83 11.70 -4.69 6.87
C PHE A 83 11.48 -5.80 7.91
N ILE A 84 11.02 -6.98 7.49
CA ILE A 84 10.83 -8.14 8.38
C ILE A 84 12.16 -8.57 9.02
N GLU A 85 13.24 -8.59 8.25
CA GLU A 85 14.59 -8.86 8.74
C GLU A 85 15.04 -7.83 9.79
N MET A 86 14.67 -6.56 9.60
CA MET A 86 15.03 -5.46 10.50
C MET A 86 14.09 -5.31 11.71
N LEU A 87 12.95 -6.00 11.74
CA LEU A 87 11.98 -5.94 12.85
C LEU A 87 12.59 -6.22 14.24
N PRO A 88 13.50 -7.20 14.44
CA PRO A 88 14.13 -7.42 15.73
C PRO A 88 14.98 -6.22 16.18
N CYS A 89 15.66 -5.56 15.24
CA CYS A 89 16.47 -4.38 15.51
C CYS A 89 15.59 -3.17 15.91
N TYR A 90 14.50 -2.93 15.16
CA TYR A 90 13.54 -1.87 15.49
C TYR A 90 12.86 -2.10 16.85
N THR A 91 12.49 -3.36 17.13
CA THR A 91 11.86 -3.74 18.41
C THR A 91 12.83 -3.52 19.57
N GLY A 92 14.10 -3.91 19.42
CA GLY A 92 15.14 -3.68 20.42
C GLY A 92 15.39 -2.19 20.68
N GLN A 93 15.46 -1.38 19.63
CA GLN A 93 15.61 0.08 19.76
C GLN A 93 14.41 0.73 20.44
N LEU A 94 13.18 0.29 20.12
CA LEU A 94 11.96 0.78 20.74
C LEU A 94 11.90 0.41 22.22
N MET A 95 12.22 -0.84 22.58
CA MET A 95 12.32 -1.29 23.97
C MET A 95 13.38 -0.52 24.75
N HIS A 96 14.55 -0.28 24.16
CA HIS A 96 15.60 0.51 24.82
C HIS A 96 15.13 1.95 25.07
N LYS A 97 14.51 2.61 24.09
CA LYS A 97 14.00 3.97 24.26
C LYS A 97 12.91 4.04 25.32
N ALA A 98 11.99 3.07 25.33
CA ALA A 98 10.97 2.97 26.36
C ALA A 98 11.62 2.85 27.76
N LYS A 99 12.61 1.95 27.93
CA LYS A 99 13.33 1.78 29.19
C LYS A 99 13.97 3.08 29.67
N VAL A 100 14.70 3.77 28.79
CA VAL A 100 15.39 5.02 29.13
C VAL A 100 14.40 6.11 29.55
N GLU A 101 13.28 6.26 28.84
CA GLU A 101 12.30 7.28 29.19
C GLU A 101 11.59 6.92 30.51
N PHE A 102 11.28 5.65 30.76
CA PHE A 102 10.77 5.20 32.05
C PHE A 102 11.74 5.46 33.21
N GLU A 103 13.04 5.18 33.03
CA GLU A 103 14.07 5.48 34.04
C GLU A 103 14.19 6.98 34.29
N LYS A 104 14.09 7.80 33.23
CA LYS A 104 14.09 9.26 33.32
C LYS A 104 12.86 9.80 34.05
N PHE A 105 11.67 9.22 33.83
CA PHE A 105 10.46 9.56 34.59
C PHE A 105 10.51 9.06 36.05
N ALA A 106 11.15 7.92 36.30
CA ALA A 106 11.28 7.35 37.63
C ALA A 106 12.32 8.06 38.50
N THR A 107 13.23 8.83 37.90
CA THR A 107 14.21 9.64 38.63
C THR A 107 13.54 10.96 39.05
N PRO A 108 13.40 11.27 40.36
CA PRO A 108 12.86 12.55 40.79
C PRO A 108 13.75 13.70 40.31
N PRO A 109 13.20 14.89 40.03
CA PRO A 109 14.00 16.03 39.59
C PRO A 109 15.07 16.33 40.65
N SER A 110 16.33 16.42 40.23
CA SER A 110 17.42 16.88 41.10
C SER A 110 17.04 18.26 41.65
N PRO A 111 17.20 18.51 42.97
CA PRO A 111 16.93 19.83 43.52
C PRO A 111 17.78 20.83 42.76
N SER A 112 17.11 21.83 42.18
CA SER A 112 17.75 22.99 41.59
C SER A 112 18.77 23.54 42.58
N THR A 113 20.05 23.45 42.24
CA THR A 113 21.10 24.24 42.88
C THR A 113 20.82 25.70 42.51
N GLU A 114 19.96 26.35 43.28
CA GLU A 114 19.85 27.80 43.31
C GLU A 114 20.92 28.32 44.27
N LYS A 115 21.80 29.16 43.69
CA LYS A 115 22.83 30.03 44.30
C LYS A 115 24.15 29.39 44.71
#